data_AF-A0A940SRQ6-F1
#
_entry.id   AF-A0A940SRQ6-F1
#
_cell.length_a   1.000
_cell.length_b   1.000
_cell.length_c   1.000
_cell.angle_alpha   90.00
_cell.angle_beta   90.00
_cell.angle_gamma   90.00
#
_symmetry.space_group_name_H-M   'P 1'
#
loop_
_entity.id
_entity.type
_entity.pdbx_description
1 polymer ?
#
loop_
_entity_poly.entity_id
_entity_poly.type
_entity_poly.pdbx_seq_one_letter_code
_entity_poly.pdbx_strand_id
1 'polypeptide(L)'
;DDDNTAWLGFACGETPVNRLYSDQDGGIEFVRISLEDVAIEKMNTLTFLMRSMSGGGGNLELDRSRTVTVDGKTYAKITDARFSLNSLGRAAFERLVEETLSGTEKEQWGDVFDDCLIEQDGQTYVLISQAHGYYSFDTESGVTITQQTENSFTAVTNAHDAMNGSSPTNFVFDGTNWTFESYDFQ
;
A
#
# COMPACT_ATOMS: atom_id res chain seq x y z
N ASP A 1 -14.93 -4.78 -26.53
CA ASP A 1 -14.78 -3.44 -25.96
C ASP A 1 -13.34 -3.22 -25.60
N ASP A 2 -12.69 -2.31 -26.32
CA ASP A 2 -11.25 -2.07 -26.33
C ASP A 2 -10.82 -0.99 -25.30
N ASP A 3 -11.53 -0.87 -24.16
CA ASP A 3 -11.34 0.23 -23.20
C ASP A 3 -10.46 -0.09 -21.98
N ASN A 4 -9.70 -1.20 -22.00
CA ASN A 4 -8.66 -1.54 -21.01
C ASN A 4 -9.07 -1.45 -19.52
N THR A 5 -10.37 -1.50 -19.20
CA THR A 5 -10.86 -1.33 -17.82
C THR A 5 -10.89 -2.67 -17.08
N ALA A 6 -10.19 -2.78 -15.94
CA ALA A 6 -10.35 -3.91 -15.02
C ALA A 6 -11.47 -3.66 -14.01
N TRP A 7 -12.21 -4.71 -13.67
CA TRP A 7 -13.40 -4.66 -12.83
C TRP A 7 -13.13 -5.40 -11.52
N LEU A 8 -13.23 -4.71 -10.37
CA LEU A 8 -13.29 -5.36 -9.06
C LEU A 8 -14.76 -5.48 -8.66
N GLY A 9 -15.32 -6.70 -8.76
CA GLY A 9 -16.61 -7.06 -8.21
C GLY A 9 -16.44 -8.04 -7.06
N PHE A 10 -17.27 -7.94 -6.03
CA PHE A 10 -17.37 -8.98 -5.00
C PHE A 10 -17.79 -10.30 -5.67
N ALA A 11 -16.90 -11.29 -5.67
CA ALA A 11 -17.17 -12.61 -6.23
C ALA A 11 -18.17 -13.38 -5.35
N CYS A 12 -19.38 -13.58 -5.85
CA CYS A 12 -20.14 -14.79 -5.54
C CYS A 12 -19.79 -15.83 -6.62
N GLY A 13 -19.23 -16.96 -6.21
CA GLY A 13 -18.27 -17.79 -6.97
C GLY A 13 -18.72 -18.55 -8.21
N GLU A 14 -19.72 -18.13 -8.99
CA GLU A 14 -20.17 -18.91 -10.17
C GLU A 14 -20.49 -18.10 -11.44
N THR A 15 -20.06 -16.83 -11.58
CA THR A 15 -20.31 -16.10 -12.84
C THR A 15 -19.17 -15.13 -13.22
N PRO A 16 -18.57 -15.24 -14.43
CA PRO A 16 -17.62 -14.27 -14.96
C PRO A 16 -18.25 -12.86 -15.06
N VAL A 17 -17.44 -11.84 -14.79
CA VAL A 17 -17.79 -10.43 -14.53
C VAL A 17 -18.24 -9.67 -15.79
N ASN A 18 -19.17 -10.22 -16.57
CA ASN A 18 -19.68 -9.60 -17.81
C ASN A 18 -21.13 -9.12 -17.72
N ARG A 19 -21.78 -9.17 -16.54
CA ARG A 19 -23.12 -8.61 -16.34
C ARG A 19 -23.35 -8.15 -14.91
N LEU A 20 -23.31 -6.85 -14.65
CA LEU A 20 -24.06 -6.23 -13.57
C LEU A 20 -24.68 -4.91 -14.05
N TYR A 21 -25.97 -4.77 -13.78
CA TYR A 21 -26.95 -3.82 -14.33
C TYR A 21 -27.16 -2.61 -13.41
N SER A 22 -27.68 -1.50 -13.94
CA SER A 22 -28.73 -0.72 -13.24
C SER A 22 -29.58 0.14 -14.20
N ASP A 23 -30.90 -0.02 -14.16
CA ASP A 23 -31.88 1.00 -14.61
C ASP A 23 -32.33 1.79 -13.38
N GLN A 24 -32.48 3.10 -13.55
CA GLN A 24 -32.77 4.08 -12.49
C GLN A 24 -34.14 3.81 -11.82
N ASP A 25 -34.11 3.48 -10.53
CA ASP A 25 -35.05 3.92 -9.50
C ASP A 25 -34.51 3.47 -8.11
N GLY A 26 -33.73 4.33 -7.45
CA GLY A 26 -33.08 4.03 -6.15
C GLY A 26 -31.82 3.17 -6.20
N GLY A 27 -31.14 3.14 -7.36
CA GLY A 27 -30.13 2.15 -7.74
C GLY A 27 -28.74 2.28 -7.10
N ILE A 28 -28.06 1.14 -7.01
CA ILE A 28 -26.64 0.99 -6.64
C ILE A 28 -25.78 1.69 -7.70
N GLU A 29 -24.94 2.62 -7.27
CA GLU A 29 -23.94 3.30 -8.10
C GLU A 29 -22.66 2.46 -8.16
N PHE A 30 -22.31 1.94 -9.33
CA PHE A 30 -21.06 1.21 -9.55
C PHE A 30 -19.95 2.20 -9.89
N VAL A 31 -18.96 2.32 -9.00
CA VAL A 31 -17.76 3.13 -9.25
C VAL A 31 -16.81 2.30 -10.12
N ARG A 32 -16.57 2.75 -11.36
CA ARG A 32 -15.44 2.26 -12.17
C ARG A 32 -14.16 2.80 -11.53
N ILE A 33 -13.28 1.91 -11.10
CA ILE A 33 -11.91 2.27 -10.70
C ILE A 33 -11.00 1.90 -11.86
N SER A 34 -10.23 2.85 -12.39
CA SER A 34 -9.31 2.55 -13.49
C SER A 34 -8.08 1.79 -12.97
N LEU A 35 -7.37 1.06 -13.86
CA LEU A 35 -6.10 0.44 -13.50
C LEU A 35 -5.04 1.47 -13.08
N GLU A 36 -5.13 2.69 -13.61
CA GLU A 36 -4.31 3.83 -13.18
C GLU A 36 -4.60 4.20 -11.73
N ASP A 37 -5.88 4.33 -11.35
CA ASP A 37 -6.28 4.63 -9.97
C ASP A 37 -5.85 3.52 -9.01
N VAL A 38 -6.01 2.24 -9.41
CA VAL A 38 -5.51 1.09 -8.64
C VAL A 38 -4.01 1.20 -8.43
N ALA A 39 -3.24 1.41 -9.50
CA ALA A 39 -1.79 1.52 -9.43
C ALA A 39 -1.35 2.68 -8.54
N ILE A 40 -1.97 3.85 -8.70
CA ILE A 40 -1.67 5.06 -7.92
C ILE A 40 -1.99 4.84 -6.44
N GLU A 41 -3.14 4.26 -6.11
CA GLU A 41 -3.51 3.94 -4.72
C GLU A 41 -2.46 3.03 -4.08
N LYS A 42 -2.15 1.91 -4.74
CA LYS A 42 -1.20 0.92 -4.23
C LYS A 42 0.21 1.48 -4.11
N MET A 43 0.71 2.22 -5.10
CA MET A 43 2.01 2.91 -5.07
C MET A 43 2.11 3.93 -3.94
N ASN A 44 1.04 4.68 -3.69
CA ASN A 44 0.99 5.61 -2.57
C ASN A 44 0.94 4.89 -1.22
N THR A 45 0.19 3.79 -1.13
CA THR A 45 0.14 2.95 0.07
C THR A 45 1.51 2.33 0.38
N LEU A 46 2.21 1.80 -0.63
CA LEU A 46 3.56 1.25 -0.44
C LEU A 46 4.59 2.33 -0.08
N THR A 47 4.54 3.50 -0.73
CA THR A 47 5.38 4.67 -0.36
C THR A 47 5.12 5.09 1.08
N PHE A 48 3.84 5.09 1.50
CA PHE A 48 3.45 5.39 2.86
C PHE A 48 4.04 4.39 3.86
N LEU A 49 3.93 3.09 3.59
CA LEU A 49 4.48 2.03 4.43
C LEU A 49 6.01 2.16 4.53
N MET A 50 6.70 2.30 3.40
CA MET A 50 8.16 2.41 3.36
C MET A 50 8.65 3.60 4.18
N ARG A 51 8.05 4.78 3.99
CA ARG A 51 8.43 6.00 4.73
C ARG A 51 8.04 5.96 6.21
N SER A 52 7.01 5.21 6.58
CA SER A 52 6.63 5.02 7.99
C SER A 52 7.64 4.13 8.71
N MET A 53 8.16 3.11 8.04
CA MET A 53 9.10 2.14 8.61
C MET A 53 10.58 2.43 8.31
N SER A 54 10.89 3.42 7.47
CA SER A 54 12.27 3.82 7.14
C SER A 54 13.00 4.49 8.31
N GLY A 55 12.47 4.39 9.53
CA GLY A 55 13.07 4.99 10.70
C GLY A 55 12.88 6.51 10.76
N GLY A 56 12.27 6.96 11.86
CA GLY A 56 11.85 8.36 12.05
C GLY A 56 10.35 8.59 11.92
N GLY A 57 9.60 7.59 11.43
CA GLY A 57 8.14 7.61 11.28
C GLY A 57 7.65 8.77 10.41
N GLY A 58 8.31 9.01 9.28
CA GLY A 58 8.22 10.27 8.53
C GLY A 58 6.83 10.66 8.01
N ASN A 59 5.91 9.70 7.88
CA ASN A 59 4.53 9.90 7.45
C ASN A 59 3.49 9.70 8.55
N LEU A 60 3.94 9.52 9.80
CA LEU A 60 3.07 9.26 10.94
C LEU A 60 3.02 10.48 11.84
N GLU A 61 1.85 10.77 12.38
CA GLU A 61 1.74 11.65 13.54
C GLU A 61 2.24 10.90 14.78
N LEU A 62 3.22 11.48 15.48
CA LEU A 62 3.89 10.88 16.62
C LEU A 62 3.89 11.80 17.83
N ASP A 63 3.69 11.25 19.02
CA ASP A 63 4.01 11.91 20.27
C ASP A 63 5.47 11.64 20.64
N ARG A 64 6.36 12.53 20.19
CA ARG A 64 7.82 12.43 20.45
C ARG A 64 8.19 12.74 21.90
N SER A 65 7.26 13.19 22.75
CA SER A 65 7.49 13.30 24.19
C SER A 65 7.28 11.97 24.91
N ARG A 66 6.58 11.03 24.27
CA ARG A 66 6.33 9.68 24.76
C ARG A 66 7.16 8.68 23.98
N THR A 67 8.37 8.43 24.47
CA THR A 67 9.30 7.48 23.88
C THR A 67 9.57 6.29 24.78
N VAL A 68 9.99 5.19 24.15
CA VAL A 68 10.48 3.97 24.80
C VAL A 68 11.82 3.61 24.16
N THR A 69 12.77 3.15 24.96
CA THR A 69 14.02 2.58 24.46
C THR A 69 14.07 1.08 24.75
N VAL A 70 14.24 0.28 23.70
CA VAL A 70 14.38 -1.18 23.76
C VAL A 70 15.64 -1.53 22.97
N ASP A 71 16.56 -2.30 23.56
CA ASP A 71 17.80 -2.76 22.91
C ASP A 71 18.61 -1.66 22.20
N GLY A 72 18.64 -0.46 22.78
CA GLY A 72 19.36 0.71 22.24
C GLY A 72 18.67 1.42 21.07
N LYS A 73 17.49 0.93 20.66
CA LYS A 73 16.60 1.58 19.68
C LYS A 73 15.55 2.42 20.42
N THR A 74 15.28 3.63 19.92
CA THR A 74 14.27 4.53 20.51
C THR A 74 13.04 4.58 19.61
N TYR A 75 11.88 4.41 20.22
CA TYR A 75 10.57 4.40 19.58
C TYR A 75 9.73 5.55 20.11
N ALA A 76 8.89 6.16 19.26
CA ALA A 76 7.91 7.18 19.65
C ALA A 76 6.49 6.67 19.46
N LYS A 77 5.59 7.10 20.34
CA LYS A 77 4.19 6.68 20.29
C LYS A 77 3.53 7.18 19.01
N ILE A 78 2.83 6.28 18.31
CA ILE A 78 1.97 6.66 17.18
C ILE A 78 0.68 7.30 17.71
N THR A 79 0.36 8.51 17.24
CA THR A 79 -0.90 9.21 17.51
C THR A 79 -1.78 9.37 16.28
N ASP A 80 -1.26 8.99 15.13
CA ASP A 80 -1.94 9.04 13.84
C ASP A 80 -3.31 8.36 13.89
N ALA A 81 -4.35 9.10 13.53
CA ALA A 81 -5.73 8.63 13.63
C ALA A 81 -6.01 7.36 12.81
N ARG A 82 -5.23 7.12 11.75
CA ARG A 82 -5.32 5.89 10.94
C ARG A 82 -4.95 4.63 11.74
N PHE A 83 -4.20 4.79 12.83
CA PHE A 83 -3.65 3.71 13.65
C PHE A 83 -3.98 3.84 15.15
N SER A 84 -4.79 4.83 15.55
CA SER A 84 -4.97 5.23 16.96
C SER A 84 -5.96 4.37 17.76
N LEU A 85 -6.52 3.30 17.19
CA LEU A 85 -7.39 2.38 17.91
C LEU A 85 -6.54 1.42 18.76
N ASN A 86 -6.63 1.59 20.08
CA ASN A 86 -5.89 0.96 21.20
C ASN A 86 -5.72 -0.58 21.17
N SER A 87 -5.06 -1.15 20.16
CA SER A 87 -4.57 -2.54 20.02
C SER A 87 -4.40 -2.98 18.55
N LEU A 88 -4.81 -2.15 17.59
CA LEU A 88 -4.82 -2.50 16.17
C LEU A 88 -3.68 -1.86 15.38
N GLY A 89 -2.75 -1.12 16.01
CA GLY A 89 -1.72 -0.37 15.27
C GLY A 89 -0.88 -1.27 14.37
N ARG A 90 -0.23 -2.31 14.93
CA ARG A 90 0.47 -3.32 14.12
C ARG A 90 -0.43 -4.03 13.12
N ALA A 91 -1.60 -4.50 13.56
CA ALA A 91 -2.55 -5.23 12.70
C ALA A 91 -3.03 -4.38 11.50
N ALA A 92 -3.14 -3.06 11.66
CA ALA A 92 -3.50 -2.15 10.58
C ALA A 92 -2.36 -2.00 9.56
N PHE A 93 -1.10 -1.96 10.00
CA PHE A 93 0.04 -2.02 9.07
C PHE A 93 0.12 -3.36 8.34
N GLU A 94 -0.07 -4.47 9.05
CA GLU A 94 -0.11 -5.80 8.47
C GLU A 94 -1.20 -5.87 7.39
N ARG A 95 -2.41 -5.40 7.68
CA ARG A 95 -3.50 -5.33 6.71
C ARG A 95 -3.15 -4.51 5.47
N LEU A 96 -2.52 -3.35 5.62
CA LEU A 96 -2.09 -2.55 4.46
C LEU A 96 -1.08 -3.31 3.60
N VAL A 97 -0.16 -4.06 4.23
CA VAL A 97 0.76 -4.94 3.50
C VAL A 97 0.01 -6.07 2.80
N GLU A 98 -0.97 -6.71 3.44
CA GLU A 98 -1.76 -7.78 2.80
C GLU A 98 -2.58 -7.30 1.62
N GLU A 99 -3.15 -6.09 1.70
CA GLU A 99 -3.95 -5.47 0.65
C GLU A 99 -3.10 -4.88 -0.48
N THR A 100 -1.78 -4.81 -0.30
CA THR A 100 -0.86 -4.11 -1.22
C THR A 100 0.14 -5.06 -1.86
N LEU A 101 0.74 -5.98 -1.10
CA LEU A 101 1.86 -6.80 -1.54
C LEU A 101 1.47 -8.28 -1.66
N SER A 102 2.13 -8.98 -2.58
CA SER A 102 2.05 -10.43 -2.73
C SER A 102 3.44 -11.07 -2.68
N GLY A 103 3.49 -12.40 -2.68
CA GLY A 103 4.72 -13.16 -2.82
C GLY A 103 5.79 -12.88 -1.77
N THR A 104 7.05 -12.99 -2.18
CA THR A 104 8.24 -12.81 -1.32
C THR A 104 8.30 -11.41 -0.71
N GLU A 105 7.82 -10.42 -1.44
CA GLU A 105 7.84 -9.01 -1.05
C GLU A 105 6.98 -8.83 0.18
N LYS A 106 5.79 -9.47 0.24
CA LYS A 106 4.96 -9.51 1.45
C LYS A 106 5.69 -10.15 2.64
N GLU A 107 6.41 -11.24 2.43
CA GLU A 107 7.09 -11.99 3.50
C GLU A 107 8.17 -11.15 4.21
N GLN A 108 8.89 -10.31 3.46
CA GLN A 108 9.94 -9.45 4.01
C GLN A 108 9.44 -8.38 4.99
N TRP A 109 8.16 -8.01 4.94
CA TRP A 109 7.60 -7.00 5.84
C TRP A 109 7.40 -7.48 7.28
N GLY A 110 7.36 -8.79 7.52
CA GLY A 110 7.28 -9.33 8.88
C GLY A 110 8.47 -8.89 9.73
N ASP A 111 9.68 -9.07 9.20
CA ASP A 111 10.93 -8.67 9.86
C ASP A 111 10.99 -7.14 10.03
N VAL A 112 10.52 -6.38 9.03
CA VAL A 112 10.45 -4.91 9.11
C VAL A 112 9.54 -4.47 10.27
N PHE A 113 8.39 -5.11 10.45
CA PHE A 113 7.48 -4.79 11.55
C PHE A 113 8.09 -5.13 12.91
N ASP A 114 8.75 -6.28 13.04
CA ASP A 114 9.40 -6.67 14.29
C ASP A 114 10.54 -5.71 14.68
N ASP A 115 11.25 -5.15 13.69
CA ASP A 115 12.31 -4.19 13.94
C ASP A 115 11.79 -2.76 14.21
N CYS A 116 10.75 -2.35 13.51
CA CYS A 116 10.29 -0.96 13.46
C CYS A 116 9.13 -0.65 14.40
N LEU A 117 8.33 -1.64 14.80
CA LEU A 117 7.16 -1.46 15.64
C LEU A 117 7.30 -2.21 16.97
N ILE A 118 6.87 -1.57 18.06
CA ILE A 118 6.68 -2.24 19.34
C ILE A 118 5.31 -1.90 19.91
N GLU A 119 4.74 -2.85 20.64
CA GLU A 119 3.51 -2.70 21.41
C GLU A 119 3.87 -2.67 22.89
N GLN A 120 3.50 -1.59 23.59
CA GLN A 120 3.71 -1.46 25.02
C GLN A 120 2.50 -0.80 25.68
N ASP A 121 2.00 -1.40 26.77
CA ASP A 121 0.84 -0.92 27.52
C ASP A 121 -0.41 -0.68 26.64
N GLY A 122 -0.59 -1.54 25.62
CA GLY A 122 -1.69 -1.45 24.65
C GLY A 122 -1.59 -0.27 23.69
N GLN A 123 -0.39 0.25 23.46
CA GLN A 123 -0.11 1.35 22.54
C GLN A 123 1.02 0.95 21.59
N THR A 124 0.90 1.38 20.33
CA THR A 124 1.89 1.14 19.29
C THR A 124 2.91 2.27 19.20
N TYR A 125 4.18 1.91 19.07
CA TYR A 125 5.28 2.84 18.89
C TYR A 125 6.07 2.47 17.64
N VAL A 126 6.64 3.47 16.96
CA VAL A 126 7.50 3.30 15.77
C VAL A 126 8.92 3.77 16.04
N LEU A 127 9.89 3.10 15.42
CA LEU A 127 11.32 3.40 15.53
C LEU A 127 11.64 4.82 15.03
N ILE A 128 12.39 5.58 15.84
CA ILE A 128 12.85 6.94 15.51
C ILE A 128 14.35 7.17 15.69
N SER A 129 15.11 6.19 16.18
CA SER A 129 16.54 6.37 16.50
C SER A 129 17.50 6.23 15.31
N GLN A 130 17.05 5.65 14.20
CA GLN A 130 17.85 5.49 12.97
C GLN A 130 16.95 5.78 11.79
N ALA A 131 17.48 6.42 10.73
CA ALA A 131 16.79 6.63 9.48
C ALA A 131 17.48 5.78 8.40
N HIS A 132 16.71 4.91 7.76
CA HIS A 132 17.06 4.21 6.55
C HIS A 132 16.59 5.02 5.33
N GLY A 133 17.30 4.88 4.22
CA GLY A 133 16.77 5.35 2.94
C GLY A 133 15.52 4.58 2.58
N TYR A 134 14.60 5.23 1.89
CA TYR A 134 13.43 4.59 1.29
C TYR A 134 13.27 5.11 -0.13
N TYR A 135 12.63 4.29 -0.95
CA TYR A 135 12.20 4.68 -2.29
C TYR A 135 10.75 5.17 -2.25
N SER A 136 10.37 6.00 -3.21
CA SER A 136 9.00 6.49 -3.35
C SER A 136 8.60 6.55 -4.81
N PHE A 137 7.34 6.24 -5.08
CA PHE A 137 6.75 6.40 -6.40
C PHE A 137 6.21 7.84 -6.53
N ASP A 138 6.68 8.59 -7.54
CA ASP A 138 6.08 9.88 -7.88
C ASP A 138 4.87 9.67 -8.80
N THR A 139 3.68 9.64 -8.18
CA THR A 139 2.41 9.44 -8.88
C THR A 139 1.69 10.76 -9.20
N GLU A 140 2.26 11.94 -8.89
CA GLU A 140 1.55 13.22 -9.07
C GLU A 140 1.20 13.49 -10.55
N SER A 141 2.04 13.01 -11.46
CA SER A 141 1.83 13.09 -12.91
C SER A 141 1.06 11.89 -13.49
N GLY A 142 0.53 11.02 -12.62
CA GLY A 142 -0.11 9.76 -13.01
C GLY A 142 0.87 8.67 -13.40
N VAL A 143 0.32 7.57 -13.93
CA VAL A 143 1.07 6.40 -14.37
C VAL A 143 0.63 5.99 -15.78
N THR A 144 1.50 5.30 -16.51
CA THR A 144 1.16 4.66 -17.79
C THR A 144 1.02 3.16 -17.58
N ILE A 145 -0.11 2.59 -17.99
CA ILE A 145 -0.37 1.15 -17.95
C ILE A 145 0.16 0.48 -19.22
N THR A 146 0.89 -0.62 -19.05
CA THR A 146 1.47 -1.43 -20.12
C THR A 146 1.33 -2.93 -19.79
N GLN A 147 1.56 -3.78 -20.79
CA GLN A 147 1.60 -5.25 -20.62
C GLN A 147 0.36 -5.84 -19.91
N GLN A 148 -0.80 -5.26 -20.16
CA GLN A 148 -2.05 -5.66 -19.53
C GLN A 148 -2.52 -7.04 -20.03
N THR A 149 -2.90 -7.88 -19.07
CA THR A 149 -3.63 -9.13 -19.26
C THR A 149 -4.91 -9.09 -18.43
N GLU A 150 -5.66 -10.21 -18.38
CA GLU A 150 -6.84 -10.33 -17.51
C GLU A 150 -6.48 -10.19 -16.03
N ASN A 151 -5.32 -10.71 -15.62
CA ASN A 151 -4.93 -10.83 -14.20
C ASN A 151 -3.58 -10.17 -13.87
N SER A 152 -3.00 -9.42 -14.80
CA SER A 152 -1.74 -8.70 -14.57
C SER A 152 -1.66 -7.41 -15.38
N PHE A 153 -0.88 -6.45 -14.91
CA PHE A 153 -0.47 -5.29 -15.70
C PHE A 153 0.82 -4.70 -15.13
N THR A 154 1.50 -3.89 -15.93
CA THR A 154 2.66 -3.10 -15.50
C THR A 154 2.29 -1.62 -15.46
N ALA A 155 2.54 -0.93 -14.36
CA ALA A 155 2.44 0.52 -14.27
C ALA A 155 3.83 1.16 -14.23
N VAL A 156 3.99 2.27 -14.93
CA VAL A 156 5.22 3.08 -14.93
C VAL A 156 4.84 4.52 -14.54
N THR A 157 5.53 5.09 -13.55
CA THR A 157 5.31 6.50 -13.18
C THR A 157 5.63 7.42 -14.36
N ASN A 158 4.76 8.39 -14.63
CA ASN A 158 4.98 9.36 -15.71
C ASN A 158 6.05 10.39 -15.33
N ALA A 159 6.16 10.68 -14.02
CA ALA A 159 7.22 11.50 -13.48
C ALA A 159 8.53 10.72 -13.41
N HIS A 160 9.64 11.45 -13.55
CA HIS A 160 10.99 10.94 -13.46
C HIS A 160 11.69 11.65 -12.31
N ASP A 161 12.04 10.93 -11.24
CA ASP A 161 12.87 11.46 -10.17
C ASP A 161 14.35 11.14 -10.49
N ALA A 162 15.25 12.12 -10.33
CA ALA A 162 16.68 11.90 -10.46
C ALA A 162 17.27 10.95 -9.39
N MET A 163 16.55 10.69 -8.29
CA MET A 163 16.90 9.72 -7.25
C MET A 163 16.33 8.31 -7.47
N ASN A 164 15.20 8.17 -8.18
CA ASN A 164 14.41 6.92 -8.19
C ASN A 164 13.95 6.45 -9.59
N GLY A 165 14.27 7.22 -10.65
CA GLY A 165 13.94 6.95 -12.04
C GLY A 165 12.45 6.84 -12.35
N SER A 166 12.13 6.14 -13.44
CA SER A 166 10.80 5.60 -13.71
C SER A 166 10.74 4.19 -13.14
N SER A 167 9.78 3.89 -12.26
CA SER A 167 9.74 2.61 -11.56
C SER A 167 8.71 1.66 -12.19
N PRO A 168 9.10 0.79 -13.16
CA PRO A 168 8.18 -0.22 -13.68
C PRO A 168 7.79 -1.16 -12.54
N THR A 169 6.47 -1.30 -12.39
CA THR A 169 5.87 -2.02 -11.28
C THR A 169 4.86 -3.00 -11.82
N ASN A 170 5.02 -4.27 -11.46
CA ASN A 170 4.13 -5.34 -11.88
C ASN A 170 3.05 -5.59 -10.84
N PHE A 171 1.81 -5.62 -11.31
CA PHE A 171 0.63 -5.91 -10.53
C PHE A 171 0.02 -7.23 -10.97
N VAL A 172 -0.49 -7.99 -9.99
CA VAL A 172 -1.22 -9.23 -10.21
C VAL A 172 -2.55 -9.20 -9.45
N PHE A 173 -3.56 -9.81 -10.05
CA PHE A 173 -4.87 -9.99 -9.42
C PHE A 173 -4.94 -11.37 -8.77
N ASP A 174 -5.17 -11.41 -7.46
CA ASP A 174 -5.23 -12.66 -6.68
C ASP A 174 -6.63 -13.32 -6.66
N GLY A 175 -7.57 -12.77 -7.44
CA GLY A 175 -8.98 -13.15 -7.43
C GLY A 175 -9.86 -12.24 -6.57
N THR A 176 -9.26 -11.42 -5.70
CA THR A 176 -9.96 -10.46 -4.84
C THR A 176 -9.39 -9.05 -4.95
N ASN A 177 -8.06 -8.91 -4.99
CA ASN A 177 -7.35 -7.63 -4.97
C ASN A 177 -6.22 -7.60 -6.00
N TRP A 178 -5.92 -6.38 -6.47
CA TRP A 178 -4.67 -6.10 -7.18
C TRP A 178 -3.55 -5.86 -6.17
N THR A 179 -2.42 -6.53 -6.35
CA THR A 179 -1.26 -6.46 -5.46
C THR A 179 0.03 -6.30 -6.26
N PHE A 180 1.08 -5.75 -5.64
CA PHE A 180 2.43 -5.75 -6.18
C PHE A 180 2.97 -7.18 -6.21
N GLU A 181 3.47 -7.58 -7.37
CA GLU A 181 4.33 -8.75 -7.51
C GLU A 181 5.81 -8.35 -7.41
N SER A 182 6.18 -7.24 -8.06
CA SER A 182 7.56 -6.75 -8.07
C SER A 182 7.60 -5.27 -8.46
N TYR A 183 8.64 -4.56 -8.02
CA TYR A 183 8.96 -3.21 -8.47
C TYR A 183 10.47 -3.05 -8.65
N ASP A 184 10.89 -2.24 -9.61
CA ASP A 184 12.30 -1.92 -9.87
C ASP A 184 12.48 -0.39 -9.84
N PHE A 185 13.36 0.09 -8.97
CA PHE A 185 13.75 1.50 -8.90
C PHE A 185 15.04 1.67 -9.70
N GLN A 186 14.92 2.15 -10.94
CA GLN A 186 16.04 2.32 -11.89
C GLN A 186 16.72 3.67 -11.79
#